data_AF-A0A2K1JDS4-F1
#
_entry.id   AF-A0A2K1JDS4-F1
#
_cell.length_a   1.000
_cell.length_b   1.000
_cell.length_c   1.000
_cell.angle_alpha   90.00
_cell.angle_beta   90.00
_cell.angle_gamma   90.00
#
_symmetry.space_group_name_H-M   'P 1'
#
loop_
_entity.id
_entity.type
_entity.pdbx_description
1 polymer ?
#
loop_
_entity_poly.entity_id
_entity_poly.type
_entity_poly.pdbx_seq_one_letter_code
_entity_poly.pdbx_strand_id
1 'polypeptide(L)'
;MVPLYKIERMKIAVDVNALMFIMSKCAIRHRIKKKFSLKEANDVLHHEEFERAEYGSYCIDTINKAMEILRDEFYCVFVFDGKMFPEKQLEMERRSRKHMGAKETLATMRRIFQHDTSNKGNAKQYYDALFECIELSTSEAPTSLDVCAVGEYEADVTCARMCQSREVDAVLSSDYDSLLFGCPYLIKDIDMVEGYADVITLQSIYSHFNIDHFQAIDICILMGTDYNKKISKVGPKTALAEIQSHGKLESTK
;
A
#
# COMPACT_ATOMS: atom_id res chain seq x y z
N MET A 1 9.06 -3.34 -15.81
CA MET A 1 9.58 -2.07 -16.37
C MET A 1 9.14 -1.83 -17.81
N VAL A 2 8.42 -0.73 -18.02
CA VAL A 2 7.86 -0.24 -19.28
C VAL A 2 8.18 1.26 -19.38
N PRO A 3 8.70 1.78 -20.51
CA PRO A 3 8.92 3.23 -20.66
C PRO A 3 7.64 4.06 -20.57
N LEU A 4 7.69 5.27 -19.98
CA LEU A 4 6.48 6.09 -19.77
C LEU A 4 5.76 6.48 -21.06
N TYR A 5 6.47 6.74 -22.15
CA TYR A 5 5.85 7.06 -23.46
C TYR A 5 4.93 5.94 -23.98
N LYS A 6 5.08 4.69 -23.49
CA LYS A 6 4.19 3.58 -23.87
C LYS A 6 2.87 3.58 -23.09
N ILE A 7 2.78 4.34 -22.01
CA ILE A 7 1.60 4.43 -21.14
C ILE A 7 1.05 5.86 -21.04
N GLU A 8 1.66 6.84 -21.72
CA GLU A 8 1.25 8.27 -21.72
C GLU A 8 -0.24 8.49 -22.06
N ARG A 9 -0.84 7.61 -22.86
CA ARG A 9 -2.25 7.71 -23.29
C ARG A 9 -3.22 6.93 -22.42
N MET A 10 -2.72 6.20 -21.43
CA MET A 10 -3.57 5.42 -20.53
C MET A 10 -4.33 6.36 -19.60
N LYS A 11 -5.60 6.03 -19.36
CA LYS A 11 -6.36 6.53 -18.22
C LYS A 11 -5.97 5.71 -17.01
N ILE A 12 -5.55 6.35 -15.93
CA ILE A 12 -4.99 5.69 -14.75
C ILE A 12 -5.84 6.04 -13.53
N ALA A 13 -6.43 5.05 -12.86
CA ALA A 13 -6.95 5.23 -11.51
C ALA A 13 -5.78 5.17 -10.53
N VAL A 14 -5.64 6.17 -9.66
CA VAL A 14 -4.54 6.28 -8.70
C VAL A 14 -5.12 6.07 -7.31
N ASP A 15 -4.67 5.00 -6.64
CA ASP A 15 -4.91 4.84 -5.20
C ASP A 15 -4.09 5.90 -4.48
N VAL A 16 -4.78 6.88 -3.89
CA VAL A 16 -4.12 7.99 -3.21
C VAL A 16 -3.37 7.51 -1.98
N ASN A 17 -3.90 6.55 -1.23
CA ASN A 17 -3.25 6.03 -0.03
C ASN A 17 -1.94 5.36 -0.36
N ALA A 18 -1.95 4.55 -1.42
CA ALA A 18 -0.75 3.94 -1.94
C ALA A 18 0.23 4.97 -2.55
N LEU A 19 -0.28 6.02 -3.22
CA LEU A 19 0.55 7.12 -3.72
C LEU A 19 1.30 7.81 -2.58
N MET A 20 0.68 8.05 -1.43
CA MET A 20 1.41 8.64 -0.30
C MET A 20 2.52 7.70 0.18
N PHE A 21 2.31 6.38 0.16
CA PHE A 21 3.36 5.42 0.54
C PHE A 21 4.53 5.40 -0.45
N ILE A 22 4.24 5.54 -1.76
CA ILE A 22 5.27 5.71 -2.80
C ILE A 22 6.03 7.02 -2.56
N MET A 23 5.31 8.12 -2.35
CA MET A 23 5.88 9.45 -2.19
C MET A 23 6.64 9.60 -0.88
N SER A 24 6.20 8.96 0.20
CA SER A 24 6.86 9.04 1.48
C SER A 24 8.22 8.34 1.46
N LYS A 25 8.36 7.22 0.72
CA LYS A 25 9.65 6.61 0.40
C LYS A 25 10.55 7.56 -0.39
N CYS A 26 10.00 8.30 -1.35
CA CYS A 26 10.75 9.26 -2.16
C CYS A 26 11.16 10.52 -1.39
N ALA A 27 10.27 11.08 -0.57
CA ALA A 27 10.54 12.22 0.31
C ALA A 27 11.61 11.89 1.36
N ILE A 28 11.51 10.70 1.96
CA ILE A 28 12.54 10.16 2.86
C ILE A 28 13.87 10.04 2.10
N ARG A 29 13.90 9.38 0.93
CA ARG A 29 15.12 9.25 0.10
C ARG A 29 15.70 10.59 -0.34
N HIS A 30 14.88 11.55 -0.74
CA HIS A 30 15.33 12.86 -1.22
C HIS A 30 15.89 13.71 -0.06
N ARG A 31 15.21 13.74 1.08
CA ARG A 31 15.64 14.53 2.26
C ARG A 31 16.87 13.91 2.92
N ILE A 32 16.99 12.58 2.89
CA ILE A 32 18.21 11.83 3.24
C ILE A 32 19.38 12.22 2.31
N LYS A 33 19.19 12.16 0.99
CA LYS A 33 20.25 12.46 0.01
C LYS A 33 20.75 13.92 0.04
N LYS A 34 19.91 14.88 0.43
CA LYS A 34 20.27 16.31 0.44
C LYS A 34 21.03 16.78 1.70
N LYS A 35 21.12 15.98 2.77
CA LYS A 35 21.81 16.39 4.01
C LYS A 35 22.78 15.38 4.62
N PHE A 36 22.75 14.09 4.24
CA PHE A 36 23.50 13.06 4.98
C PHE A 36 23.98 11.90 4.10
N SER A 37 25.11 11.29 4.48
CA SER A 37 25.55 10.03 3.88
C SER A 37 24.59 8.89 4.24
N LEU A 38 24.55 7.81 3.45
CA LEU A 38 23.66 6.64 3.65
C LEU A 38 23.69 6.04 5.07
N LYS A 39 24.73 6.31 5.86
CA LYS A 39 24.89 5.85 7.24
C LYS A 39 24.15 6.72 8.27
N GLU A 40 24.12 8.03 8.06
CA GLU A 40 23.50 9.03 8.94
C GLU A 40 21.99 9.18 8.69
N ALA A 41 21.53 8.75 7.52
CA ALA A 41 20.13 8.65 7.12
C ALA A 41 19.25 7.81 8.08
N ASN A 42 19.83 6.75 8.65
CA ASN A 42 19.13 5.90 9.60
C ASN A 42 18.95 6.58 10.96
N ASP A 43 19.87 7.45 11.37
CA ASP A 43 19.81 8.16 12.67
C ASP A 43 18.76 9.28 12.69
N VAL A 44 18.40 9.86 11.52
CA VAL A 44 17.36 10.89 11.41
C VAL A 44 15.95 10.32 11.63
N LEU A 45 15.71 9.05 11.30
CA LEU A 45 14.48 8.34 11.68
C LEU A 45 14.34 8.17 13.20
N HIS A 46 15.42 8.41 13.95
CA HIS A 46 15.54 8.18 15.38
C HIS A 46 15.60 9.47 16.23
N HIS A 47 15.65 10.67 15.61
CA HIS A 47 15.69 11.93 16.35
C HIS A 47 14.27 12.42 16.77
N GLU A 48 14.16 12.74 18.06
CA GLU A 48 12.94 12.84 18.87
C GLU A 48 12.06 14.11 18.73
N GLU A 49 12.28 15.00 17.76
CA GLU A 49 11.52 16.27 17.71
C GLU A 49 11.05 16.62 16.30
N PHE A 50 10.11 15.83 15.77
CA PHE A 50 9.33 16.24 14.61
C PHE A 50 7.87 16.39 15.05
N GLU A 51 7.37 17.63 15.12
CA GLU A 51 5.99 17.88 15.53
C GLU A 51 5.02 17.30 14.49
N ARG A 52 4.04 16.52 15.00
CA ARG A 52 3.06 15.77 14.20
C ARG A 52 2.31 16.63 13.17
N ALA A 53 2.04 17.89 13.52
CA ALA A 53 1.33 18.85 12.68
C ALA A 53 2.17 19.32 11.47
N GLU A 54 3.44 19.67 11.68
CA GLU A 54 4.35 20.07 10.59
C GLU A 54 4.61 18.92 9.61
N TYR A 55 4.72 17.71 10.13
CA TYR A 55 4.86 16.50 9.31
C TYR A 55 3.63 16.23 8.46
N GLY A 56 2.43 16.44 9.03
CA GLY A 56 1.18 16.24 8.32
C GLY A 56 1.00 17.20 7.14
N SER A 57 1.24 18.50 7.36
CA SER A 57 1.23 19.51 6.30
C SER A 57 2.20 19.17 5.17
N TYR A 58 3.42 18.76 5.51
CA TYR A 58 4.42 18.36 4.52
C TYR A 58 4.00 17.15 3.66
N CYS A 59 3.33 16.16 4.27
CA CYS A 59 2.82 15.00 3.53
C CYS A 59 1.73 15.43 2.55
N ILE A 60 0.78 16.24 2.99
CA ILE A 60 -0.30 16.78 2.15
C ILE A 60 0.26 17.56 0.96
N ASP A 61 1.21 18.48 1.20
CA ASP A 61 1.87 19.25 0.14
C ASP A 61 2.59 18.36 -0.87
N THR A 62 3.28 17.32 -0.38
CA THR A 62 4.00 16.36 -1.22
C THR A 62 3.04 15.54 -2.10
N ILE A 63 1.91 15.11 -1.53
CA ILE A 63 0.89 14.35 -2.24
C ILE A 63 0.23 15.24 -3.30
N ASN A 64 -0.18 16.45 -2.94
CA ASN A 64 -0.75 17.43 -3.87
C ASN A 64 0.18 17.67 -5.05
N LYS A 65 1.48 17.88 -4.77
CA LYS A 65 2.48 18.06 -5.82
C LYS A 65 2.65 16.82 -6.70
N ALA A 66 2.61 15.61 -6.12
CA ALA A 66 2.64 14.37 -6.89
C ALA A 66 1.42 14.22 -7.80
N MET A 67 0.23 14.54 -7.28
CA MET A 67 -1.03 14.50 -8.04
C MET A 67 -1.05 15.53 -9.18
N GLU A 68 -0.43 16.70 -9.00
CA GLU A 68 -0.23 17.69 -10.07
C GLU A 68 0.68 17.13 -11.16
N ILE A 69 1.88 16.66 -10.79
CA ILE A 69 2.87 16.13 -11.74
C ILE A 69 2.27 14.95 -12.54
N LEU A 70 1.58 14.03 -11.86
CA LEU A 70 0.97 12.88 -12.52
C LEU A 70 -0.13 13.31 -13.50
N ARG A 71 -0.87 14.39 -13.23
CA ARG A 71 -1.91 14.89 -14.13
C ARG A 71 -1.36 15.64 -15.33
N ASP A 72 -0.24 16.33 -15.17
CA ASP A 72 0.42 17.00 -16.29
C ASP A 72 0.92 15.96 -17.31
N GLU A 73 1.21 14.74 -16.87
CA GLU A 73 1.81 13.67 -17.66
C GLU A 73 0.81 12.57 -18.08
N PHE A 74 -0.25 12.34 -17.32
CA PHE A 74 -1.22 11.26 -17.53
C PHE A 74 -2.67 11.69 -17.27
N TYR A 75 -3.62 10.96 -17.88
CA TYR A 75 -5.04 11.09 -17.55
C TYR A 75 -5.37 10.33 -16.26
N CYS A 76 -5.28 11.01 -15.12
CA CYS A 76 -5.51 10.40 -13.81
C CYS A 76 -6.91 10.62 -13.24
N VAL A 77 -7.45 9.58 -12.58
CA VAL A 77 -8.54 9.67 -11.61
C VAL A 77 -7.99 9.32 -10.24
N PHE A 78 -8.04 10.23 -9.28
CA PHE A 78 -7.54 9.96 -7.93
C PHE A 78 -8.65 9.40 -7.07
N VAL A 79 -8.40 8.22 -6.50
CA VAL A 79 -9.38 7.48 -5.69
C VAL A 79 -8.89 7.44 -4.25
N PHE A 80 -9.71 7.99 -3.37
CA PHE A 80 -9.50 7.95 -1.93
C PHE A 80 -10.27 6.79 -1.31
N ASP A 81 -9.75 6.26 -0.20
CA ASP A 81 -10.49 5.28 0.60
C ASP A 81 -11.81 5.88 1.09
N GLY A 82 -12.86 5.08 1.03
CA GLY A 82 -14.13 5.29 1.69
C GLY A 82 -14.21 4.49 2.99
N LYS A 83 -15.23 3.64 3.11
CA LYS A 83 -15.47 2.88 4.34
C LYS A 83 -14.58 1.64 4.40
N MET A 84 -14.01 1.35 5.56
CA MET A 84 -13.31 0.08 5.78
C MET A 84 -14.31 -1.10 5.80
N PHE A 85 -13.91 -2.25 5.26
CA PHE A 85 -14.70 -3.48 5.35
C PHE A 85 -14.79 -4.00 6.80
N PRO A 86 -15.96 -4.50 7.25
CA PRO A 86 -16.12 -5.08 8.59
C PRO A 86 -15.11 -6.20 8.90
N GLU A 87 -14.83 -7.05 7.93
CA GLU A 87 -13.89 -8.17 8.05
C GLU A 87 -12.46 -7.67 8.32
N LYS A 88 -12.04 -6.61 7.61
CA LYS A 88 -10.74 -5.96 7.82
C LYS A 88 -10.68 -5.34 9.22
N GLN A 89 -11.75 -4.66 9.64
CA GLN A 89 -11.85 -4.10 10.99
C GLN A 89 -11.66 -5.17 12.08
N LEU A 90 -12.36 -6.30 11.95
CA LEU A 90 -12.28 -7.42 12.89
C LEU A 90 -10.87 -8.03 12.96
N GLU A 91 -10.22 -8.21 11.81
CA GLU A 91 -8.86 -8.74 11.74
C GLU A 91 -7.83 -7.76 12.32
N MET A 92 -7.96 -6.46 12.04
CA MET A 92 -7.12 -5.42 12.67
C MET A 92 -7.25 -5.44 14.20
N GLU A 93 -8.48 -5.48 14.73
CA GLU A 93 -8.70 -5.60 16.17
C GLU A 93 -8.08 -6.88 16.73
N ARG A 94 -8.21 -8.01 16.01
CA ARG A 94 -7.61 -9.28 16.41
C ARG A 94 -6.09 -9.21 16.46
N ARG A 95 -5.46 -8.56 15.48
CA ARG A 95 -4.01 -8.31 15.44
C ARG A 95 -3.58 -7.42 16.61
N SER A 96 -4.34 -6.37 16.89
CA SER A 96 -4.13 -5.46 18.02
C SER A 96 -4.24 -6.17 19.37
N ARG A 97 -5.28 -6.98 19.60
CA ARG A 97 -5.46 -7.81 20.81
C ARG A 97 -4.29 -8.77 21.04
N LYS A 98 -3.80 -9.44 19.99
CA LYS A 98 -2.60 -10.30 20.08
C LYS A 98 -1.35 -9.51 20.45
N HIS A 99 -1.17 -8.31 19.88
CA HIS A 99 -0.05 -7.44 20.23
C HIS A 99 -0.13 -6.97 21.69
N MET A 100 -1.34 -6.70 22.21
CA MET A 100 -1.54 -6.37 23.62
C MET A 100 -1.27 -7.56 24.55
N GLY A 101 -1.69 -8.78 24.21
CA GLY A 101 -1.33 -9.98 24.98
C GLY A 101 0.18 -10.28 24.96
N ALA A 102 0.84 -10.04 23.82
CA ALA A 102 2.30 -10.16 23.71
C ALA A 102 3.06 -9.03 24.45
N LYS A 103 2.40 -7.92 24.83
CA LYS A 103 3.01 -6.87 25.65
C LYS A 103 3.35 -7.36 27.06
N GLU A 104 2.64 -8.34 27.60
CA GLU A 104 2.99 -8.97 28.89
C GLU A 104 4.25 -9.84 28.77
N THR A 105 4.43 -10.56 27.66
CA THR A 105 5.67 -11.31 27.36
C THR A 105 6.84 -10.36 27.07
N LEU A 106 6.57 -9.23 26.40
CA LEU A 106 7.51 -8.12 26.22
C LEU A 106 7.85 -7.42 27.55
N ALA A 107 6.99 -7.42 28.57
CA ALA A 107 7.32 -6.89 29.89
C ALA A 107 8.35 -7.76 30.61
N THR A 108 8.26 -9.09 30.46
CA THR A 108 9.26 -10.04 30.95
C THR A 108 10.57 -9.95 30.17
N MET A 109 10.52 -9.79 28.84
CA MET A 109 11.71 -9.50 28.03
C MET A 109 12.29 -8.11 28.29
N ARG A 110 11.48 -7.09 28.59
CA ARG A 110 11.92 -5.74 28.99
C ARG A 110 12.72 -5.74 30.29
N ARG A 111 12.46 -6.66 31.23
CA ARG A 111 13.29 -6.83 32.44
C ARG A 111 14.68 -7.39 32.11
N ILE A 112 14.82 -8.20 31.06
CA ILE A 112 16.12 -8.70 30.56
C ILE A 112 16.82 -7.63 29.70
N PHE A 113 16.05 -6.77 29.01
CA PHE A 113 16.53 -5.67 28.16
C PHE A 113 16.78 -4.35 28.90
N GLN A 114 16.65 -4.29 30.22
CA GLN A 114 16.99 -3.09 31.01
C GLN A 114 18.49 -2.70 30.98
N HIS A 115 19.32 -3.48 30.28
CA HIS A 115 20.72 -3.15 30.03
C HIS A 115 21.03 -2.63 28.63
N ASP A 116 20.05 -2.51 27.72
CA ASP A 116 20.33 -1.92 26.41
C ASP A 116 19.11 -1.17 25.86
N THR A 117 18.98 0.09 26.27
CA THR A 117 17.99 1.04 25.77
C THR A 117 18.51 1.69 24.51
N SER A 118 18.24 1.06 23.36
CA SER A 118 18.18 1.80 22.11
C SER A 118 17.14 1.17 21.17
N ASN A 119 16.15 1.99 20.79
CA ASN A 119 15.75 2.10 19.39
C ASN A 119 14.60 1.21 18.82
N LYS A 120 13.33 1.36 19.27
CA LYS A 120 12.13 0.85 18.53
C LYS A 120 10.83 1.68 18.71
N GLY A 121 10.86 3.01 18.57
CA GLY A 121 9.71 3.90 18.84
C GLY A 121 9.00 4.58 17.65
N ASN A 122 9.71 4.95 16.58
CA ASN A 122 9.27 6.08 15.74
C ASN A 122 8.41 5.74 14.50
N ALA A 123 8.45 4.52 13.98
CA ALA A 123 7.73 4.18 12.75
C ALA A 123 6.19 4.18 12.91
N LYS A 124 5.67 3.92 14.12
CA LYS A 124 4.23 3.85 14.36
C LYS A 124 3.58 5.25 14.38
N GLN A 125 4.20 6.21 15.06
CA GLN A 125 3.73 7.59 15.13
C GLN A 125 3.69 8.25 13.74
N TYR A 126 4.65 7.88 12.89
CA TYR A 126 4.70 8.26 11.48
C TYR A 126 3.48 7.80 10.68
N TYR A 127 3.08 6.54 10.80
CA TYR A 127 1.90 6.02 10.11
C TYR A 127 0.62 6.63 10.70
N ASP A 128 0.53 6.79 12.02
CA ASP A 128 -0.65 7.39 12.68
C ASP A 128 -0.87 8.85 12.21
N ALA A 129 0.21 9.63 12.00
CA ALA A 129 0.14 10.99 11.44
C ALA A 129 -0.22 10.99 9.94
N LEU A 130 0.31 10.02 9.18
CA LEU A 130 -0.05 9.82 7.78
C LEU A 130 -1.54 9.48 7.62
N PHE A 131 -2.08 8.60 8.46
CA PHE A 131 -3.50 8.23 8.46
C PHE A 131 -4.42 9.42 8.82
N GLU A 132 -4.02 10.25 9.78
CA GLU A 132 -4.76 11.47 10.13
C GLU A 132 -4.77 12.49 8.97
N CYS A 133 -3.70 12.53 8.17
CA CYS A 133 -3.66 13.35 6.94
C CYS A 133 -4.53 12.80 5.82
N ILE A 134 -4.73 11.48 5.72
CA ILE A 134 -5.68 10.86 4.79
C ILE A 134 -7.11 11.29 5.12
N GLU A 135 -7.48 11.21 6.39
CA GLU A 135 -8.81 11.61 6.87
C GLU A 135 -9.05 13.11 6.66
N LEU A 136 -8.03 13.96 6.80
CA LEU A 136 -8.11 15.37 6.46
C LEU A 136 -8.20 15.61 4.94
N SER A 137 -7.41 14.89 4.14
CA SER A 137 -7.40 15.01 2.66
C SER A 137 -8.70 14.60 1.99
N THR A 138 -9.49 13.73 2.62
CA THR A 138 -10.83 13.36 2.13
C THR A 138 -11.88 14.45 2.43
N SER A 139 -11.68 15.27 3.46
CA SER A 139 -12.57 16.39 3.80
C SER A 139 -12.19 17.73 3.13
N GLU A 140 -10.91 17.91 2.81
CA GLU A 140 -10.35 19.09 2.12
C GLU A 140 -9.85 18.76 0.70
N ALA A 141 -10.42 17.73 0.06
CA ALA A 141 -10.04 17.34 -1.30
C ALA A 141 -9.98 18.59 -2.19
N PRO A 142 -8.83 18.91 -2.79
CA PRO A 142 -8.63 20.19 -3.43
C PRO A 142 -9.73 20.41 -4.47
N THR A 143 -10.53 21.46 -4.27
CA THR A 143 -11.62 21.85 -5.17
C THR A 143 -11.11 22.25 -6.57
N SER A 144 -9.79 22.40 -6.72
CA SER A 144 -9.06 22.59 -7.97
C SER A 144 -8.70 21.29 -8.71
N LEU A 145 -9.01 20.11 -8.15
CA LEU A 145 -8.90 18.83 -8.84
C LEU A 145 -10.23 18.45 -9.47
N ASP A 146 -10.30 18.54 -10.80
CA ASP A 146 -11.51 18.22 -11.56
C ASP A 146 -11.95 16.74 -11.47
N VAL A 147 -11.11 15.80 -11.00
CA VAL A 147 -11.40 14.35 -11.02
C VAL A 147 -10.86 13.61 -9.79
N CYS A 148 -11.60 13.72 -8.68
CA CYS A 148 -11.42 12.88 -7.48
C CYS A 148 -12.67 12.01 -7.28
N ALA A 149 -12.47 10.75 -6.86
CA ALA A 149 -13.53 9.86 -6.43
C ALA A 149 -13.26 9.37 -5.00
N VAL A 150 -14.32 9.21 -4.21
CA VAL A 150 -14.27 8.52 -2.93
C VAL A 150 -14.84 7.13 -3.14
N GLY A 151 -14.07 6.10 -2.79
CA GLY A 151 -14.52 4.71 -2.90
C GLY A 151 -15.74 4.44 -2.03
N GLU A 152 -16.56 3.46 -2.41
CA GLU A 152 -17.62 2.96 -1.52
C GLU A 152 -17.00 2.29 -0.28
N TYR A 153 -15.92 1.54 -0.52
CA TYR A 153 -15.06 0.94 0.49
C TYR A 153 -13.60 1.36 0.25
N GLU A 154 -12.66 0.44 0.22
CA GLU A 154 -11.24 0.73 -0.05
C GLU A 154 -11.01 1.18 -1.50
N ALA A 155 -10.03 2.07 -1.70
CA ALA A 155 -9.70 2.68 -2.99
C ALA A 155 -9.33 1.61 -4.02
N ASP A 156 -8.56 0.60 -3.63
CA ASP A 156 -8.17 -0.53 -4.49
C ASP A 156 -9.37 -1.24 -5.13
N VAL A 157 -10.48 -1.39 -4.41
CA VAL A 157 -11.73 -1.99 -4.94
C VAL A 157 -12.32 -1.11 -6.03
N THR A 158 -12.39 0.19 -5.76
CA THR A 158 -12.98 1.17 -6.68
C THR A 158 -12.12 1.31 -7.94
N CYS A 159 -10.80 1.46 -7.76
CA CYS A 159 -9.80 1.46 -8.82
C CYS A 159 -9.90 0.21 -9.71
N ALA A 160 -9.97 -0.98 -9.11
CA ALA A 160 -10.10 -2.23 -9.85
C ALA A 160 -11.41 -2.32 -10.63
N ARG A 161 -12.54 -1.89 -10.05
CA ARG A 161 -13.84 -1.87 -10.73
C ARG A 161 -13.87 -0.92 -11.91
N MET A 162 -13.29 0.28 -11.77
CA MET A 162 -13.16 1.24 -12.89
C MET A 162 -12.33 0.66 -14.04
N CYS A 163 -11.29 -0.12 -13.72
CA CYS A 163 -10.51 -0.87 -14.70
C CYS A 163 -11.35 -1.94 -15.40
N GLN A 164 -12.13 -2.72 -14.64
CA GLN A 164 -12.98 -3.78 -15.18
C GLN A 164 -14.11 -3.24 -16.07
N SER A 165 -14.69 -2.10 -15.72
CA SER A 165 -15.70 -1.39 -16.52
C SER A 165 -15.10 -0.63 -17.71
N ARG A 166 -13.76 -0.60 -17.85
CA ARG A 166 -13.01 0.14 -18.89
C ARG A 166 -13.20 1.65 -18.84
N GLU A 167 -13.51 2.18 -17.67
CA GLU A 167 -13.49 3.63 -17.41
C GLU A 167 -12.06 4.16 -17.36
N VAL A 168 -11.14 3.33 -16.84
CA VAL A 168 -9.69 3.52 -16.86
C VAL A 168 -9.00 2.28 -17.45
N ASP A 169 -7.73 2.44 -17.85
CA ASP A 169 -6.92 1.40 -18.47
C ASP A 169 -6.02 0.66 -17.46
N ALA A 170 -5.59 1.33 -16.39
CA ALA A 170 -4.68 0.78 -15.37
C ALA A 170 -4.92 1.37 -13.97
N VAL A 171 -4.42 0.69 -12.95
CA VAL A 171 -4.37 1.18 -11.56
C VAL A 171 -2.94 1.50 -11.19
N LEU A 172 -2.67 2.68 -10.61
CA LEU A 172 -1.42 2.99 -9.92
C LEU A 172 -1.60 2.73 -8.43
N SER A 173 -0.96 1.69 -7.92
CA SER A 173 -0.96 1.35 -6.50
C SER A 173 0.32 0.63 -6.10
N SER A 174 0.69 0.81 -4.84
CA SER A 174 1.81 0.10 -4.21
C SER A 174 1.41 -1.26 -3.67
N ASP A 175 0.11 -1.54 -3.56
CA ASP A 175 -0.42 -2.82 -3.13
C ASP A 175 -0.86 -3.65 -4.34
N TYR A 176 -0.98 -4.95 -4.12
CA TYR A 176 -1.37 -5.91 -5.15
C TYR A 176 -2.87 -6.22 -5.11
N ASP A 177 -3.61 -5.63 -4.17
CA ASP A 177 -5.01 -5.97 -3.90
C ASP A 177 -5.90 -5.63 -5.10
N SER A 178 -5.63 -4.55 -5.81
CA SER A 178 -6.30 -4.23 -7.07
C SER A 178 -6.24 -5.36 -8.11
N LEU A 179 -5.14 -6.13 -8.20
CA LEU A 179 -5.03 -7.31 -9.06
C LEU A 179 -5.95 -8.44 -8.59
N LEU A 180 -6.07 -8.65 -7.27
CA LEU A 180 -6.98 -9.64 -6.68
C LEU A 180 -8.44 -9.25 -6.87
N PHE A 181 -8.75 -7.96 -6.89
CA PHE A 181 -10.06 -7.45 -7.29
C PHE A 181 -10.28 -7.49 -8.81
N GLY A 182 -9.30 -7.97 -9.59
CA GLY A 182 -9.41 -8.25 -11.01
C GLY A 182 -9.04 -7.08 -11.92
N CYS A 183 -8.21 -6.14 -11.44
CA CYS A 183 -7.56 -5.16 -12.30
C CYS A 183 -6.62 -5.88 -13.30
N PRO A 184 -6.73 -5.63 -14.61
CA PRO A 184 -5.88 -6.27 -15.61
C PRO A 184 -4.44 -5.73 -15.64
N TYR A 185 -4.24 -4.45 -15.29
CA TYR A 185 -2.95 -3.75 -15.38
C TYR A 185 -2.68 -2.92 -14.11
N LEU A 186 -1.71 -3.37 -13.30
CA LEU A 186 -1.22 -2.64 -12.14
C LEU A 186 0.10 -1.96 -12.48
N ILE A 187 0.14 -0.64 -12.35
CA ILE A 187 1.36 0.16 -12.30
C ILE A 187 1.81 0.19 -10.84
N LYS A 188 2.86 -0.57 -10.54
CA LYS A 188 3.35 -0.86 -9.19
C LYS A 188 4.25 0.23 -8.61
N ASP A 189 4.92 0.95 -9.51
CA ASP A 189 5.80 2.09 -9.25
C ASP A 189 5.97 2.91 -10.54
N ILE A 190 6.25 4.21 -10.42
CA ILE A 190 6.51 5.13 -11.52
C ILE A 190 7.75 5.97 -11.18
N ASP A 191 8.77 5.89 -12.03
CA ASP A 191 9.94 6.76 -11.98
C ASP A 191 9.84 7.83 -13.07
N MET A 192 9.39 9.02 -12.67
CA MET A 192 9.26 10.18 -13.55
C MET A 192 10.60 10.75 -13.99
N VAL A 193 11.70 10.46 -13.29
CA VAL A 193 13.03 10.99 -13.60
C VAL A 193 13.70 10.13 -14.67
N GLU A 194 13.69 8.82 -14.47
CA GLU A 194 14.28 7.85 -15.39
C GLU A 194 13.33 7.48 -16.54
N GLY A 195 12.06 7.85 -16.45
CA GLY A 195 11.09 7.69 -17.53
C GLY A 195 10.62 6.24 -17.70
N TYR A 196 10.44 5.50 -16.61
CA TYR A 196 9.87 4.15 -16.63
C TYR A 196 8.82 3.91 -15.54
N ALA A 197 7.98 2.91 -15.77
CA ALA A 197 7.00 2.40 -14.83
C ALA A 197 7.12 0.88 -14.69
N ASP A 198 6.88 0.36 -13.49
CA ASP A 198 6.79 -1.08 -13.27
C ASP A 198 5.36 -1.56 -13.40
N VAL A 199 5.05 -2.17 -14.55
CA VAL A 199 3.73 -2.67 -14.88
C VAL A 199 3.66 -4.18 -14.69
N ILE A 200 2.64 -4.62 -13.97
CA ILE A 200 2.29 -6.02 -13.74
C ILE A 200 0.94 -6.26 -14.41
N THR A 201 0.84 -7.35 -15.18
CA THR A 201 -0.43 -7.74 -15.80
C THR A 201 -1.00 -8.95 -15.08
N LEU A 202 -2.30 -8.93 -14.82
CA LEU A 202 -2.99 -10.04 -14.17
C LEU A 202 -2.81 -11.35 -14.97
N GLN A 203 -2.88 -11.26 -16.30
CA GLN A 203 -2.67 -12.39 -17.20
C GLN A 203 -1.26 -12.98 -17.09
N SER A 204 -0.23 -12.16 -16.88
CA SER A 204 1.13 -12.66 -16.70
C SER A 204 1.29 -13.48 -15.43
N ILE A 205 0.58 -13.11 -14.35
CA ILE A 205 0.57 -13.88 -13.10
C ILE A 205 -0.07 -15.25 -13.32
N TYR A 206 -1.26 -15.28 -13.92
CA TYR A 206 -1.98 -16.53 -14.22
C TYR A 206 -1.17 -17.47 -15.10
N SER A 207 -0.56 -16.93 -16.16
CA SER A 207 0.23 -17.72 -17.09
C SER A 207 1.52 -18.23 -16.43
N HIS A 208 2.17 -17.43 -15.59
CA HIS A 208 3.42 -17.80 -14.93
C HIS A 208 3.21 -18.91 -13.89
N PHE A 209 2.15 -18.83 -13.10
CA PHE A 209 1.86 -19.80 -12.04
C PHE A 209 0.91 -20.91 -12.47
N ASN A 210 0.37 -20.85 -13.70
CA ASN A 210 -0.64 -21.76 -14.22
C ASN A 210 -1.84 -21.90 -13.25
N ILE A 211 -2.42 -20.77 -12.88
CA ILE A 211 -3.57 -20.65 -11.98
C ILE A 211 -4.65 -19.75 -12.58
N ASP A 212 -5.90 -19.93 -12.15
CA ASP A 212 -6.98 -18.99 -12.46
C ASP A 212 -7.11 -17.87 -11.41
N HIS A 213 -8.07 -16.97 -11.63
CA HIS A 213 -8.33 -15.82 -10.75
C HIS A 213 -8.72 -16.24 -9.33
N PHE A 214 -9.62 -17.23 -9.19
CA PHE A 214 -10.09 -17.68 -7.88
C PHE A 214 -8.98 -18.40 -7.12
N GLN A 215 -8.14 -19.15 -7.82
CA GLN A 215 -6.95 -19.76 -7.25
C GLN A 215 -5.95 -18.72 -6.75
N ALA A 216 -5.75 -17.61 -7.46
CA ALA A 216 -4.91 -16.52 -7.00
C ALA A 216 -5.45 -15.89 -5.69
N ILE A 217 -6.77 -15.70 -5.60
CA ILE A 217 -7.45 -15.24 -4.38
C ILE A 217 -7.23 -16.24 -3.23
N ASP A 218 -7.47 -17.53 -3.47
CA ASP A 218 -7.28 -18.59 -2.48
C ASP A 218 -5.85 -18.65 -1.95
N ILE A 219 -4.85 -18.51 -2.82
CA ILE A 219 -3.43 -18.43 -2.44
C ILE A 219 -3.19 -17.24 -1.49
N CYS A 220 -3.75 -16.07 -1.79
CA CYS A 220 -3.62 -14.89 -0.93
C CYS A 220 -4.34 -15.07 0.43
N ILE A 221 -5.52 -15.69 0.45
CA ILE A 221 -6.23 -16.04 1.68
C ILE A 221 -5.39 -16.99 2.55
N LEU A 222 -4.77 -18.02 1.94
CA LEU A 222 -3.88 -18.96 2.62
C LEU A 222 -2.65 -18.28 3.23
N MET A 223 -2.04 -17.35 2.50
CA MET A 223 -0.91 -16.55 2.98
C MET A 223 -1.30 -15.59 4.11
N GLY A 224 -2.58 -15.26 4.21
CA GLY A 224 -3.17 -14.29 5.11
C GLY A 224 -3.27 -12.92 4.47
N THR A 225 -4.49 -12.40 4.40
CA THR A 225 -4.81 -11.04 3.96
C THR A 225 -5.16 -10.16 5.16
N ASP A 226 -5.49 -8.90 4.90
CA ASP A 226 -6.03 -8.00 5.91
C ASP A 226 -7.49 -8.32 6.30
N TYR A 227 -8.17 -9.19 5.56
CA TYR A 227 -9.56 -9.58 5.81
C TYR A 227 -9.70 -10.88 6.60
N ASN A 228 -8.63 -11.69 6.72
CA ASN A 228 -8.72 -13.01 7.32
C ASN A 228 -7.60 -13.33 8.31
N LYS A 229 -7.92 -14.23 9.25
CA LYS A 229 -6.93 -14.75 10.18
C LYS A 229 -5.91 -15.60 9.42
N LYS A 230 -4.63 -15.19 9.50
CA LYS A 230 -3.50 -15.94 8.95
C LYS A 230 -3.45 -17.40 9.46
N ILE A 231 -3.30 -18.33 8.52
CA ILE A 231 -3.06 -19.75 8.79
C ILE A 231 -1.58 -19.92 9.16
N SER A 232 -1.32 -20.64 10.25
CA SER A 232 0.05 -20.81 10.76
C SER A 232 0.88 -21.70 9.82
N LYS A 233 2.15 -21.35 9.62
CA LYS A 233 3.12 -22.10 8.79
C LYS A 233 2.78 -22.22 7.30
N VAL A 234 1.78 -21.49 6.81
CA VAL A 234 1.49 -21.38 5.38
C VAL A 234 2.11 -20.08 4.85
N GLY A 235 3.11 -20.22 3.97
CA GLY A 235 3.76 -19.13 3.26
C GLY A 235 3.51 -19.22 1.75
N PRO A 236 4.06 -18.30 0.95
CA PRO A 236 3.75 -18.20 -0.49
C PRO A 236 3.97 -19.49 -1.28
N LYS A 237 5.11 -20.15 -1.07
CA LYS A 237 5.43 -21.42 -1.74
C LYS A 237 4.48 -22.55 -1.35
N THR A 238 4.13 -22.63 -0.07
CA THR A 238 3.21 -23.64 0.44
C THR A 238 1.80 -23.40 -0.08
N ALA A 239 1.31 -22.16 -0.02
CA ALA A 239 -0.01 -21.78 -0.51
C ALA A 239 -0.18 -22.10 -2.00
N LEU A 240 0.80 -21.73 -2.82
CA LEU A 240 0.79 -22.07 -4.25
C LEU A 240 0.77 -23.58 -4.49
N ALA A 241 1.62 -24.35 -3.78
CA ALA A 241 1.67 -25.80 -3.94
C ALA A 241 0.36 -26.49 -3.52
N GLU A 242 -0.26 -26.03 -2.44
CA GLU A 242 -1.55 -26.54 -1.95
C GLU A 242 -2.66 -26.30 -2.99
N ILE A 243 -2.74 -25.09 -3.54
CA ILE A 243 -3.77 -24.75 -4.54
C ILE A 243 -3.53 -25.42 -5.89
N GLN A 244 -2.28 -25.54 -6.34
CA GLN A 244 -1.96 -26.31 -7.55
C GLN A 244 -2.28 -27.82 -7.39
N SER A 245 -2.20 -28.36 -6.17
CA SER A 245 -2.47 -29.77 -5.90
C SER A 245 -3.95 -30.08 -5.71
N HIS A 246 -4.69 -29.19 -5.02
CA HIS A 246 -6.08 -29.44 -4.61
C HIS A 246 -7.11 -28.59 -5.36
N GLY A 247 -6.67 -27.61 -6.15
CA GLY A 247 -7.51 -26.78 -6.99
C GLY A 247 -8.23 -25.64 -6.27
N LYS A 248 -8.68 -25.84 -5.02
CA LYS A 248 -9.44 -24.86 -4.23
C LYS A 248 -9.04 -24.87 -2.76
N LEU A 249 -9.18 -23.73 -2.10
CA LEU A 249 -8.91 -23.56 -0.67
C LEU A 249 -9.62 -24.60 0.21
N GLU A 250 -10.92 -24.86 0.00
CA GLU A 250 -11.71 -25.78 0.81
C GLU A 250 -11.26 -27.24 0.71
N SER A 251 -10.45 -27.55 -0.31
CA SER A 251 -9.87 -28.87 -0.53
C SER A 251 -8.46 -29.03 0.04
N THR A 252 -7.91 -27.98 0.68
CA THR A 252 -6.59 -27.98 1.35
C THR A 252 -6.69 -28.45 2.81
N LYS A 253 -5.55 -28.85 3.41
CA LYS A 253 -5.46 -29.44 4.76
C LYS A 253 -5.57 -28.45 5.91
#